data_AF-A0A7V5TPF5-F1
#
_entry.id   AF-A0A7V5TPF5-F1
#
_cell.length_a   1.000
_cell.length_b   1.000
_cell.length_c   1.000
_cell.angle_alpha   90.00
_cell.angle_beta   90.00
_cell.angle_gamma   90.00
#
_symmetry.space_group_name_H-M   'P 1'
#
loop_
_entity.id
_entity.type
_entity.pdbx_description
1 polymer ?
#
loop_
_entity_poly.entity_id
_entity_poly.type
_entity_poly.pdbx_seq_one_letter_code
_entity_poly.pdbx_strand_id
1 'polypeptide(L)'
;MTIGQRTSRELLSLVLILVGGALLLGYWLTATPVTLTVDGHTRHLRTHQRTVAAFLLDSGLTLRPEDRVTPPLDTPLQPHAAVNIERAYPVIVVADGHTVLHYTHAASVA
;
A
#
# COMPACT_ATOMS: atom_id res chain seq x y z
N MET A 1 -12.86 -53.90 -16.77
CA MET A 1 -12.17 -53.02 -17.75
C MET A 1 -12.41 -51.58 -17.31
N THR A 2 -11.64 -51.10 -16.32
CA THR A 2 -11.91 -49.81 -15.63
C THR A 2 -10.62 -49.04 -15.38
N ILE A 3 -9.73 -49.02 -16.37
CA ILE A 3 -8.41 -48.37 -16.28
C ILE A 3 -8.48 -46.89 -16.70
N GLY A 4 -9.50 -46.47 -17.48
CA GLY A 4 -9.60 -45.11 -18.05
C GLY A 4 -10.11 -44.01 -17.13
N GLN A 5 -10.63 -44.31 -15.93
CA GLN A 5 -11.21 -43.30 -15.03
C GLN A 5 -10.18 -42.67 -14.09
N ARG A 6 -9.07 -43.37 -13.79
CA ARG A 6 -8.04 -42.89 -12.85
C ARG A 6 -7.14 -41.84 -13.52
N THR A 7 -6.65 -42.12 -14.71
CA THR A 7 -5.76 -41.22 -15.47
C THR A 7 -6.44 -39.90 -15.88
N SER A 8 -7.73 -39.93 -16.21
CA SER A 8 -8.50 -38.73 -16.59
C SER A 8 -8.63 -37.71 -15.44
N ARG A 9 -8.84 -38.19 -14.20
CA ARG A 9 -8.94 -37.32 -13.02
C ARG A 9 -7.59 -36.71 -12.62
N GLU A 10 -6.51 -37.48 -12.69
CA GLU A 10 -5.14 -36.97 -12.43
C GLU A 10 -4.72 -35.90 -13.45
N LEU A 11 -5.06 -36.09 -14.74
CA LEU A 11 -4.84 -35.09 -15.78
C LEU A 11 -5.63 -33.81 -15.53
N LEU A 12 -6.90 -33.92 -15.12
CA LEU A 12 -7.74 -32.79 -14.74
C LEU A 12 -7.14 -32.01 -13.55
N SER A 13 -6.66 -32.71 -12.53
CA SER A 13 -5.99 -32.10 -11.37
C SER A 13 -4.70 -31.39 -11.75
N LEU A 14 -3.87 -31.99 -12.60
CA LEU A 14 -2.64 -31.37 -13.11
C LEU A 14 -2.92 -30.11 -13.93
N VAL A 15 -3.95 -30.14 -14.78
CA VAL A 15 -4.39 -28.96 -15.52
C VAL A 15 -4.90 -27.87 -14.57
N LEU A 16 -5.66 -28.23 -13.54
CA LEU A 16 -6.16 -27.25 -12.55
C LEU A 16 -5.01 -26.59 -11.77
N ILE A 17 -4.01 -27.37 -11.38
CA ILE A 17 -2.81 -26.87 -10.70
C ILE A 17 -1.98 -25.99 -11.64
N LEU A 18 -1.84 -26.39 -12.91
CA LEU A 18 -1.11 -25.60 -13.90
C LEU A 18 -1.80 -24.26 -14.17
N VAL A 19 -3.12 -24.28 -14.38
CA VAL A 19 -3.92 -23.07 -14.61
C VAL A 19 -3.93 -22.19 -13.37
N GLY A 20 -4.19 -22.76 -12.19
CA GLY A 20 -4.14 -22.04 -10.92
C GLY A 20 -2.75 -21.45 -10.65
N GLY A 21 -1.70 -22.22 -10.88
CA GLY A 21 -0.31 -21.80 -10.79
C GLY A 21 -0.01 -20.63 -11.73
N ALA A 22 -0.40 -20.72 -13.00
CA ALA A 22 -0.22 -19.65 -13.98
C ALA A 22 -0.99 -18.38 -13.60
N LEU A 23 -2.21 -18.50 -13.09
CA LEU A 23 -3.02 -17.37 -12.61
C LEU A 23 -2.36 -16.69 -11.41
N LEU A 24 -1.90 -17.47 -10.42
CA LEU A 24 -1.21 -16.95 -9.24
C LEU A 24 0.12 -16.30 -9.62
N LEU A 25 0.89 -16.90 -10.54
CA LEU A 25 2.13 -16.33 -11.04
C LEU A 25 1.88 -15.01 -11.77
N GLY A 26 0.88 -14.98 -12.65
CA GLY A 26 0.48 -13.78 -13.40
C GLY A 26 0.02 -12.65 -12.49
N TYR A 27 -0.73 -12.97 -11.43
CA TYR A 27 -1.12 -12.01 -10.40
C TYR A 27 0.11 -11.37 -9.75
N TRP A 28 1.07 -12.17 -9.29
CA TRP A 28 2.31 -11.66 -8.68
C TRP A 28 3.18 -10.83 -9.63
N LEU A 29 3.26 -11.22 -10.91
CA LEU A 29 4.09 -10.55 -11.93
C LEU A 29 3.53 -9.20 -12.38
N THR A 30 2.21 -9.00 -12.29
CA THR A 30 1.55 -7.77 -12.78
C THR A 30 1.52 -6.66 -11.72
N ALA A 31 2.02 -6.91 -10.51
CA ALA A 31 2.00 -5.93 -9.44
C ALA A 31 3.07 -4.84 -9.66
N THR A 32 2.64 -3.57 -9.58
CA THR A 32 3.49 -2.41 -9.81
C THR A 32 4.39 -2.16 -8.60
N PRO A 33 5.72 -2.04 -8.76
CA PRO A 33 6.62 -1.70 -7.66
C PRO A 33 6.45 -0.24 -7.26
N VAL A 34 6.26 0.02 -5.97
CA VAL A 34 6.09 1.35 -5.38
C VAL A 34 6.97 1.46 -4.14
N THR A 35 7.65 2.59 -4.00
CA THR A 35 8.47 2.89 -2.82
C THR A 35 7.67 3.79 -1.90
N LEU A 36 7.39 3.31 -0.69
CA LEU A 36 6.65 4.05 0.33
C LEU A 36 7.62 4.49 1.43
N THR A 37 7.71 5.78 1.68
CA THR A 37 8.47 6.34 2.80
C THR A 37 7.50 6.97 3.79
N VAL A 38 7.58 6.57 5.05
CA VAL A 38 6.74 7.09 6.14
C VAL A 38 7.66 7.59 7.24
N ASP A 39 7.65 8.89 7.52
CA ASP A 39 8.49 9.52 8.56
C ASP A 39 9.98 9.14 8.45
N GLY A 40 10.49 9.07 7.22
CA GLY A 40 11.88 8.68 6.91
C GLY A 40 12.14 7.17 6.83
N HIS A 41 11.16 6.32 7.15
CA HIS A 41 11.28 4.86 6.99
C HIS A 41 10.78 4.40 5.61
N THR A 42 11.70 3.95 4.77
CA THR A 42 11.40 3.46 3.41
C THR A 42 11.03 1.98 3.39
N ARG A 43 10.00 1.63 2.62
CA ARG A 43 9.51 0.28 2.35
C ARG A 43 9.29 0.11 0.85
N HIS A 44 9.70 -1.03 0.30
CA HIS A 44 9.40 -1.39 -1.09
C HIS A 44 8.21 -2.33 -1.12
N LEU A 45 7.12 -1.84 -1.71
CA LEU A 45 5.86 -2.56 -1.81
C LEU A 45 5.51 -2.80 -3.28
N ARG A 46 4.60 -3.75 -3.51
CA ARG A 46 4.01 -4.01 -4.81
C ARG A 46 2.51 -3.87 -4.69
N THR A 47 1.87 -3.20 -5.65
CA THR A 47 0.44 -2.93 -5.60
C THR A 47 -0.20 -3.04 -6.98
N HIS A 48 -1.47 -3.46 -7.00
CA HIS A 48 -2.32 -3.41 -8.18
C HIS A 48 -3.19 -2.15 -8.22
N GLN A 49 -3.07 -1.29 -7.20
CA GLN A 49 -3.85 -0.07 -7.10
C GLN A 49 -3.39 0.96 -8.12
N ARG A 50 -4.36 1.73 -8.63
CA ARG A 50 -4.12 2.72 -9.69
C ARG A 50 -3.76 4.10 -9.15
N THR A 51 -4.12 4.41 -7.91
CA THR A 51 -3.94 5.75 -7.31
C THR A 51 -3.23 5.66 -5.97
N VAL A 52 -2.61 6.76 -5.56
CA VAL A 52 -1.95 6.87 -4.25
C VAL A 52 -2.94 6.60 -3.12
N ALA A 53 -4.15 7.18 -3.16
CA ALA A 53 -5.19 6.92 -2.16
C ALA A 53 -5.49 5.43 -1.96
N ALA A 54 -5.76 4.71 -3.05
CA ALA A 54 -6.12 3.30 -3.00
C ALA A 54 -4.95 2.44 -2.49
N PHE A 55 -3.72 2.76 -2.89
CA PHE A 55 -2.52 2.10 -2.39
C PHE A 55 -2.31 2.29 -0.88
N LEU A 56 -2.51 3.51 -0.38
CA LEU A 56 -2.33 3.80 1.04
C LEU A 56 -3.36 3.07 1.91
N LEU A 57 -4.61 3.01 1.44
CA LEU A 57 -5.67 2.24 2.09
C LEU A 57 -5.33 0.73 2.12
N ASP A 58 -4.88 0.19 0.99
CA ASP A 58 -4.47 -1.23 0.84
C ASP A 58 -3.25 -1.58 1.71
N SER A 59 -2.35 -0.61 1.91
CA SER A 59 -1.19 -0.76 2.80
C SER A 59 -1.54 -0.72 4.31
N GLY A 60 -2.81 -0.54 4.65
CA GLY A 60 -3.30 -0.46 6.03
C GLY A 60 -2.96 0.86 6.73
N LEU A 61 -2.67 1.92 5.96
CA LEU A 61 -2.36 3.23 6.50
C LEU A 61 -3.59 4.12 6.54
N THR A 62 -4.01 4.52 7.75
CA THR A 62 -5.01 5.56 7.94
C THR A 62 -4.31 6.93 7.96
N LEU A 63 -4.67 7.77 7.00
CA LEU A 63 -4.22 9.16 6.94
C LEU A 63 -5.11 10.02 7.83
N ARG A 64 -4.48 10.99 8.51
CA ARG A 64 -5.19 12.08 9.18
C ARG A 64 -5.31 13.28 8.24
N PRO A 65 -6.31 14.16 8.40
CA PRO A 65 -6.42 15.38 7.59
C PRO A 65 -5.17 16.25 7.61
N GLU A 66 -4.41 16.19 8.70
CA GLU A 66 -3.20 16.95 8.90
C GLU A 66 -1.96 16.27 8.29
N ASP A 67 -2.00 15.00 7.91
CA ASP A 67 -0.86 14.30 7.32
C ASP A 67 -0.59 14.80 5.89
N ARG A 68 0.69 14.98 5.55
CA ARG A 68 1.09 15.43 4.20
C ARG A 68 1.54 14.22 3.37
N VAL A 69 0.92 14.04 2.21
CA VAL A 69 1.26 12.97 1.26
C VAL A 69 1.78 13.57 -0.04
N THR A 70 2.90 13.06 -0.53
CA THR A 70 3.49 13.43 -1.82
C THR A 70 3.81 12.17 -2.62
N PRO A 71 3.33 12.02 -3.87
CA PRO A 71 2.44 12.91 -4.60
C PRO A 71 0.98 12.89 -4.06
N PRO A 72 0.10 13.82 -4.51
CA PRO A 72 -1.30 13.91 -4.07
C PRO A 72 -2.08 12.60 -4.22
N LEU A 73 -3.12 12.41 -3.40
CA LEU A 73 -3.91 11.19 -3.30
C LEU A 73 -4.53 10.70 -4.63
N ASP A 74 -4.96 11.64 -5.48
CA ASP A 74 -5.56 11.35 -6.80
C ASP A 74 -4.52 11.03 -7.89
N THR A 75 -3.22 11.15 -7.56
CA THR A 75 -2.15 10.90 -8.53
C THR A 75 -2.15 9.43 -8.95
N PRO A 76 -2.12 9.14 -10.26
CA PRO A 76 -1.99 7.77 -10.73
C PRO A 76 -0.60 7.21 -10.39
N LEU A 77 -0.56 5.98 -9.88
CA LEU A 77 0.67 5.29 -9.55
C LEU A 77 1.35 4.78 -10.82
N GLN A 78 2.58 5.25 -11.01
CA GLN A 78 3.46 4.78 -12.07
C GLN A 78 4.44 3.74 -11.53
N PRO A 79 5.03 2.88 -12.40
CA PRO A 79 6.09 1.98 -11.99
C PRO A 79 7.24 2.74 -11.32
N HIS A 80 7.68 2.26 -10.16
CA HIS A 80 8.73 2.87 -9.35
C HIS A 80 8.34 4.24 -8.77
N ALA A 81 7.04 4.54 -8.66
CA ALA A 81 6.58 5.73 -7.95
C ALA A 81 7.10 5.75 -6.52
N ALA A 82 7.52 6.94 -6.08
CA ALA A 82 7.90 7.23 -4.71
C ALA A 82 6.77 7.97 -4.02
N VAL A 83 6.18 7.37 -2.99
CA VAL A 83 5.16 7.95 -2.14
C VAL A 83 5.79 8.28 -0.79
N ASN A 84 5.78 9.54 -0.41
CA ASN A 84 6.26 10.02 0.88
C ASN A 84 5.09 10.49 1.74
N ILE A 85 5.10 10.10 3.01
CA ILE A 85 4.14 10.52 4.02
C ILE A 85 4.91 11.15 5.16
N GLU A 86 4.53 12.39 5.47
CA GLU A 86 4.98 13.12 6.64
C GLU A 86 3.80 13.22 7.61
N ARG A 87 3.88 12.51 8.74
CA ARG A 87 2.82 12.52 9.73
C ARG A 87 2.85 13.80 10.55
N ALA A 88 1.66 14.34 10.83
CA ALA A 88 1.53 15.47 11.74
C ALA A 88 1.74 15.02 13.19
N TYR A 89 2.63 15.70 13.92
CA TYR A 89 2.84 15.47 15.35
C TYR A 89 1.90 16.39 16.17
N PRO A 90 1.25 15.88 17.23
CA PRO A 90 0.53 16.73 18.17
C PRO A 90 1.50 17.62 18.94
N VAL A 91 1.30 18.93 18.91
CA VAL A 91 2.02 19.86 19.79
C VAL A 91 1.02 20.40 20.82
N ILE A 92 1.39 20.31 22.10
CA ILE A 92 0.60 20.93 23.16
C ILE A 92 1.08 22.38 23.27
N VAL A 93 0.22 23.33 22.87
CA VAL A 93 0.51 24.75 23.06
C VAL A 93 -0.14 25.16 24.38
N VAL A 94 0.69 25.54 25.36
CA VAL A 94 0.22 26.14 26.61
C VAL A 94 0.46 27.64 26.49
N ALA A 95 -0.62 28.41 26.37
CA ALA A 95 -0.61 29.86 26.45
C ALA A 95 -1.63 30.29 27.52
N ASP A 96 -1.23 31.20 28.41
CA ASP A 96 -2.10 31.88 29.39
C ASP A 96 -3.02 30.96 30.24
N GLY A 97 -2.54 29.77 30.61
CA GLY A 97 -3.29 28.84 31.48
C GLY A 97 -4.41 28.03 30.80
N HIS A 98 -4.57 28.16 29.48
CA HIS A 98 -5.53 27.37 28.69
C HIS A 98 -4.80 26.38 27.77
N THR A 99 -5.06 25.07 27.96
CA THR A 99 -4.47 24.00 27.16
C THR A 99 -5.24 23.82 25.85
N VAL A 100 -4.64 24.17 24.71
CA VAL A 100 -5.23 23.92 23.38
C VAL A 100 -4.32 22.95 22.62
N LEU A 101 -4.91 21.85 22.15
CA LEU A 101 -4.20 20.81 21.41
C LEU A 101 -4.08 21.25 19.95
N HIS A 102 -2.85 21.52 19.48
CA HIS A 102 -2.61 22.09 18.15
C HIS A 102 -1.65 21.19 17.35
N TYR A 103 -2.10 20.70 16.20
CA TYR A 103 -1.25 19.93 15.29
C TYR A 103 -0.50 20.91 14.38
N THR A 104 0.83 20.84 14.31
CA THR A 104 1.64 21.72 13.45
C THR A 104 2.79 20.95 12.81
N HIS A 105 3.23 21.43 11.63
CA HIS A 105 4.38 20.89 10.89
C HIS A 105 5.64 21.75 11.04
N ALA A 106 5.62 22.80 11.87
CA ALA A 106 6.69 23.79 11.97
C ALA A 106 7.51 23.62 13.26
N ALA A 107 8.76 23.16 13.11
CA ALA A 107 9.73 23.09 14.18
C ALA A 107 10.49 24.43 14.34
N SER A 108 9.79 25.52 14.66
CA SER A 108 10.44 26.74 15.17
C SER A 108 9.41 27.80 15.54
N VAL A 109 9.30 28.08 16.84
CA VAL A 109 8.79 29.36 17.34
C VAL A 109 10.04 30.12 17.80
N ALA A 110 10.34 31.23 17.15
CA ALA A 110 11.35 32.20 17.58
C ALA A 110 10.66 33.38 18.26
#